data_AF-A0A1C7DQ01-F1
#
_entry.id   AF-A0A1C7DQ01-F1
#
_cell.length_a   1.000
_cell.length_b   1.000
_cell.length_c   1.000
_cell.angle_alpha   90.00
_cell.angle_beta   90.00
_cell.angle_gamma   90.00
#
_symmetry.space_group_name_H-M   'P 1'
#
loop_
_entity.id
_entity.type
_entity.pdbx_description
1 polymer ?
#
loop_
_entity_poly.entity_id
_entity_poly.type
_entity_poly.pdbx_seq_one_letter_code
_entity_poly.pdbx_strand_id
1 'polypeptide(L)' 'MEKKVELRTPLLAEEVTVIHVVASRGDGSPENIVRNVDQYWSKDGELLAEKDEFPITILKD' A
#
# COMPACT_ATOMS: atom_id res chain seq x y z
N MET A 1 0.61 -23.31 -13.97
CA MET A 1 1.04 -23.82 -12.66
C MET A 1 0.96 -22.65 -11.68
N GLU A 2 0.04 -22.69 -10.74
CA GLU A 2 -0.08 -21.66 -9.71
C GLU A 2 1.10 -21.77 -8.74
N LYS A 3 1.86 -20.69 -8.58
CA LYS A 3 2.90 -20.61 -7.55
C LYS A 3 2.21 -20.50 -6.19
N LYS A 4 2.20 -21.56 -5.41
CA LYS A 4 1.82 -21.52 -3.99
C LYS A 4 2.87 -20.72 -3.23
N VAL A 5 2.48 -19.54 -2.73
CA VAL A 5 3.29 -18.76 -1.79
C VAL A 5 3.15 -19.44 -0.42
N GLU A 6 4.18 -20.18 0.00
CA GLU A 6 4.26 -20.68 1.37
C GLU A 6 4.69 -19.53 2.29
N LEU A 7 3.77 -19.11 3.17
CA LEU A 7 4.07 -18.13 4.21
C LEU A 7 5.02 -18.76 5.23
N ARG A 8 6.29 -18.37 5.17
CA ARG A 8 7.29 -18.72 6.19
C ARG A 8 7.24 -17.71 7.33
N THR A 9 7.54 -18.16 8.54
CA THR A 9 7.76 -17.28 9.69
C THR A 9 8.78 -16.20 9.31
N PRO A 10 8.56 -14.91 9.63
CA PRO A 10 9.51 -13.85 9.36
C PRO A 10 10.89 -14.20 9.93
N LEU A 11 11.93 -14.16 9.10
CA LEU A 11 13.29 -14.49 9.51
C LEU A 11 13.97 -13.37 10.30
N LEU A 12 13.46 -12.13 10.17
CA LEU A 12 13.95 -10.94 10.83
C LEU A 12 12.79 -9.96 11.04
N ALA A 13 12.77 -9.31 12.20
CA ALA A 13 11.90 -8.18 12.51
C ALA A 13 12.77 -7.11 13.19
N GLU A 14 12.75 -5.90 12.65
CA GLU A 14 13.55 -4.77 13.12
C GLU A 14 12.73 -3.47 13.06
N GLU A 15 13.05 -2.55 13.97
CA GLU A 15 12.47 -1.21 13.95
C GLU A 15 13.24 -0.33 12.97
N VAL A 16 12.53 0.28 12.02
CA VAL A 16 13.12 1.16 11.01
C VAL A 16 12.41 2.51 11.01
N THR A 17 13.19 3.59 10.89
CA THR A 17 12.67 4.93 10.73
C THR A 17 12.35 5.21 9.27
N VAL A 18 11.13 5.69 9.00
CA VAL A 18 10.64 6.02 7.66
C VAL A 18 10.15 7.46 7.59
N ILE A 19 10.05 8.00 6.38
CA ILE A 19 9.32 9.24 6.09
C ILE A 19 7.87 8.85 5.78
N HIS A 20 6.92 9.35 6.56
CA HIS A 20 5.49 9.16 6.31
C HIS A 20 4.94 10.34 5.51
N VAL A 21 4.27 10.02 4.40
CA VAL A 21 3.63 11.00 3.51
C VAL A 21 2.17 10.62 3.34
N VAL A 22 1.28 11.60 3.45
CA VAL A 22 -0.13 11.46 3.08
C VAL A 22 -0.34 12.11 1.73
N ALA A 23 -0.65 11.33 0.71
CA ALA A 23 -0.91 11.81 -0.65
C ALA A 23 -2.39 11.71 -0.99
N SER A 24 -2.95 12.75 -1.60
CA SER A 24 -4.31 12.66 -2.15
C SER A 24 -4.28 12.01 -3.54
N ARG A 25 -5.15 11.02 -3.75
CA ARG A 25 -5.37 10.35 -5.04
C ARG A 25 -6.84 10.37 -5.42
N GLY A 26 -7.10 10.24 -6.71
CA GLY A 26 -8.44 10.25 -7.29
C GLY A 26 -8.74 11.53 -8.05
N ASP A 27 -9.65 11.45 -9.01
CA ASP A 27 -10.14 12.59 -9.79
C ASP A 27 -11.55 13.04 -9.36
N GLY A 28 -12.17 12.29 -8.44
CA GLY A 28 -13.50 12.58 -7.91
C GLY A 28 -14.63 11.94 -8.71
N SER A 29 -14.35 11.13 -9.72
CA SER A 29 -15.38 10.36 -10.42
C SER A 29 -15.93 9.23 -9.53
N PRO A 30 -17.13 8.70 -9.83
CA PRO A 30 -17.71 7.59 -9.08
C PRO A 30 -16.81 6.34 -9.00
N GLU A 31 -16.04 6.09 -10.07
CA GLU A 31 -15.07 5.01 -10.18
C GLU A 31 -13.69 5.35 -9.59
N ASN A 32 -13.41 6.62 -9.28
CA ASN A 32 -12.11 7.10 -8.81
C ASN A 32 -12.23 8.26 -7.80
N ILE A 33 -12.86 7.99 -6.66
CA ILE A 33 -13.09 9.00 -5.63
C ILE A 33 -11.77 9.53 -5.05
N VAL A 34 -11.80 10.81 -4.66
CA VAL A 34 -10.68 11.44 -3.95
C VAL A 34 -10.51 10.84 -2.56
N ARG A 35 -9.30 10.45 -2.23
CA ARG A 35 -8.93 9.83 -0.95
C ARG A 35 -7.49 10.11 -0.57
N ASN A 36 -7.16 9.80 0.67
CA ASN A 36 -5.79 9.81 1.15
C ASN A 36 -5.17 8.42 1.02
N VAL A 37 -3.89 8.40 0.67
CA VAL A 37 -3.06 7.21 0.60
C VAL A 37 -1.83 7.45 1.47
N ASP A 38 -1.58 6.55 2.40
CA ASP A 38 -0.41 6.60 3.26
C ASP A 38 0.78 5.96 2.53
N GLN A 39 1.88 6.70 2.43
CA GLN A 39 3.12 6.23 1.83
C GLN A 39 4.25 6.29 2.85
N TYR A 40 5.09 5.27 2.85
CA TYR A 40 6.24 5.15 3.72
C TYR A 40 7.50 5.06 2.86
N TRP A 41 8.39 6.03 3.02
CA TRP A 41 9.57 6.21 2.19
C TRP A 41 10.85 6.03 2.99
N SER A 42 11.90 5.54 2.34
CA SER A 42 13.26 5.58 2.87
C SER A 42 13.77 7.03 2.90
N LYS A 43 14.85 7.27 3.66
CA LYS A 43 15.51 8.59 3.70
C LYS A 43 16.15 8.96 2.35
N ASP A 44 16.44 7.97 1.52
CA ASP A 44 17.03 8.15 0.19
C ASP A 44 15.98 8.37 -0.90
N GLY A 45 14.69 8.39 -0.53
CA GLY A 45 13.58 8.68 -1.44
C GLY A 45 13.01 7.45 -2.16
N GLU A 46 13.21 6.25 -1.63
CA GLU A 46 12.61 5.02 -2.17
C GLU A 46 11.27 4.72 -1.49
N LEU A 47 10.24 4.35 -2.25
CA LEU A 47 8.94 3.95 -1.70
C LEU A 47 9.05 2.53 -1.12
N LEU A 48 8.85 2.39 0.19
CA LEU A 48 8.97 1.11 0.90
C LEU A 48 7.62 0.40 1.02
N ALA A 49 6.57 1.17 1.32
CA ALA A 49 5.22 0.64 1.45
C ALA A 49 4.18 1.72 1.14
N GLU A 50 3.02 1.27 0.69
CA GLU A 50 1.85 2.10 0.47
C GLU A 50 0.63 1.40 1.08
N LYS A 51 -0.16 2.17 1.81
CA LYS A 51 -1.45 1.75 2.32
C LYS A 51 -2.51 2.65 1.70
N ASP A 52 -3.19 2.10 0.70
CA ASP A 52 -4.36 2.70 0.09
C ASP A 52 -5.60 2.03 0.71
N GLU A 53 -6.33 2.75 1.56
CA GLU A 53 -7.52 2.23 2.26
C GLU A 53 -8.76 2.09 1.36
N PHE A 54 -8.59 2.01 0.04
CA PHE A 54 -9.73 1.67 -0.81
C PHE A 54 -10.20 0.24 -0.53
N PRO A 55 -11.48 0.04 -0.16
CA PRO A 55 -12.03 -1.30 -0.23
C PRO A 55 -11.99 -1.70 -1.70
N ILE A 56 -11.23 -2.75 -2.03
CA ILE A 56 -11.41 -3.46 -3.30
C ILE A 56 -12.80 -4.07 -3.22
N THR A 57 -13.83 -3.32 -3.59
CA THR A 57 -15.12 -3.89 -3.92
C THR A 57 -14.90 -4.64 -5.23
N ILE A 58 -14.50 -5.92 -5.11
CA ILE A 58 -14.61 -6.85 -6.22
C ILE A 58 -16.10 -6.99 -6.47
N LEU A 59 -16.65 -6.16 -7.36
CA LEU A 59 -17.90 -6.46 -8.02
C LEU A 59 -17.61 -7.73 -8.85
N LYS A 60 -17.90 -8.87 -8.24
CA LYS A 60 -18.09 -10.12 -8.96
C LYS A 60 -19.44 -10.02 -9.64
N ASP A 61 -19.41 -9.87 -10.96
CA ASP A 61 -20.55 -10.18 -11.82
C ASP A 61 -20.84 -11.70 -11.78
#